data_AF-A0A834ZV01-F1
#
_entry.id   AF-A0A834ZV01-F1
#
_cell.length_a   1.000
_cell.length_b   1.000
_cell.length_c   1.000
_cell.angle_alpha   90.00
_cell.angle_beta   90.00
_cell.angle_gamma   90.00
#
_symmetry.space_group_name_H-M   'P 1'
#
loop_
_entity.id
_entity.type
_entity.pdbx_description
1 polymer ?
#
loop_
_entity_poly.entity_id
_entity_poly.type
_entity_poly.pdbx_seq_one_letter_code
_entity_poly.pdbx_strand_id
1 'polypeptide(L)' 'MGCEEKRAAVNADMKRVNQLPANSNYAMHRLRVLNKVLQLMSIQRTLSQDEELELLFAGLSL' A
#
# COMPACT_ATOMS: atom_id res chain seq x y z
N MET A 1 10.85 9.64 -2.88
CA MET A 1 10.16 9.21 -1.66
C MET A 1 10.86 7.98 -1.10
N GLY A 2 11.31 8.03 0.15
CA GLY A 2 11.95 6.88 0.79
C GLY A 2 10.95 5.75 1.06
N CYS A 3 11.45 4.52 1.22
CA CYS A 3 10.62 3.35 1.55
C CYS A 3 9.84 3.55 2.88
N GLU A 4 10.42 4.29 3.82
CA GLU A 4 9.78 4.69 5.09
C GLU A 4 8.63 5.70 4.90
N GLU A 5 8.79 6.70 4.01
CA GLU A 5 7.71 7.65 3.70
C GLU A 5 6.51 6.94 3.07
N LYS A 6 6.77 6.01 2.14
CA LYS A 6 5.74 5.17 1.53
C LYS A 6 5.02 4.32 2.59
N ARG A 7 5.75 3.74 3.55
CA ARG A 7 5.18 2.93 4.63
C ARG A 7 4.32 3.79 5.56
N ALA A 8 4.74 5.02 5.85
CA ALA A 8 3.96 5.97 6.63
C ALA A 8 2.65 6.35 5.91
N ALA A 9 2.69 6.59 4.61
CA ALA A 9 1.50 6.90 3.80
C ALA A 9 0.49 5.75 3.79
N VAL A 10 0.95 4.50 3.62
CA VAL A 10 0.08 3.31 3.66
C VAL A 10 -0.56 3.12 5.03
N ASN A 11 0.21 3.32 6.12
CA ASN A 11 -0.33 3.23 7.48
C ASN A 11 -1.36 4.34 7.78
N ALA A 12 -1.13 5.55 7.30
CA ALA A 12 -2.10 6.64 7.41
C ALA A 12 -3.41 6.30 6.69
N ASP A 13 -3.32 5.72 5.49
CA ASP A 13 -4.51 5.30 4.75
C ASP A 13 -5.26 4.15 5.44
N MET A 14 -4.55 3.16 6.00
CA MET A 14 -5.20 2.11 6.80
C MET A 14 -5.96 2.68 7.99
N LYS A 15 -5.39 3.66 8.71
CA LYS A 15 -6.08 4.33 9.82
C LYS A 15 -7.36 5.02 9.36
N ARG A 16 -7.34 5.71 8.21
CA ARG A 16 -8.55 6.34 7.64
C ARG A 16 -9.60 5.30 7.27
N VAL A 17 -9.20 4.20 6.62
CA VAL A 17 -10.12 3.16 6.19
C VAL A 17 -10.73 2.42 7.38
N ASN A 18 -9.98 2.21 8.47
CA ASN A 18 -10.49 1.59 9.69
C ASN A 18 -11.53 2.45 10.44
N GLN A 19 -11.64 3.74 10.12
CA GLN A 19 -12.72 4.60 10.64
C GLN A 19 -14.03 4.44 9.87
N LEU A 20 -14.01 3.75 8.72
CA LEU A 20 -15.20 3.50 7.92
C LEU A 20 -16.02 2.34 8.48
N PRO A 21 -17.34 2.31 8.23
CA PRO A 21 -18.18 1.19 8.62
C PRO A 21 -17.67 -0.16 8.08
N ALA A 22 -17.64 -1.17 8.93
CA ALA A 22 -17.12 -2.50 8.58
C ALA A 22 -17.94 -3.23 7.50
N ASN A 23 -19.19 -2.80 7.26
CA ASN A 23 -20.05 -3.30 6.18
C ASN A 23 -19.78 -2.62 4.82
N SER A 24 -18.84 -1.68 4.75
CA SER A 24 -18.47 -1.04 3.50
C SER A 24 -17.61 -1.97 2.64
N ASN A 25 -18.14 -2.36 1.48
CA ASN A 25 -17.39 -3.12 0.47
C ASN A 25 -16.09 -2.42 0.08
N TYR A 26 -16.10 -1.08 -0.02
CA TYR A 26 -14.90 -0.30 -0.27
C TYR A 26 -13.86 -0.46 0.84
N ALA A 27 -14.27 -0.34 2.12
CA ALA A 27 -13.34 -0.45 3.24
C ALA A 27 -12.69 -1.84 3.30
N MET A 28 -13.49 -2.90 3.12
CA MET A 28 -13.01 -4.28 3.07
C MET A 28 -12.03 -4.52 1.92
N HIS A 29 -12.32 -3.99 0.72
CA HIS A 29 -11.43 -4.14 -0.42
C HIS A 29 -10.15 -3.31 -0.23
N ARG A 30 -10.27 -2.06 0.21
CA ARG A 30 -9.13 -1.16 0.38
C ARG A 30 -8.16 -1.69 1.43
N LEU A 31 -8.65 -2.23 2.55
CA LEU A 31 -7.80 -2.89 3.55
C LEU A 31 -7.02 -4.07 2.97
N ARG A 32 -7.62 -4.90 2.11
CA ARG A 32 -6.91 -6.00 1.45
C ARG A 32 -5.78 -5.49 0.57
N VAL A 33 -6.03 -4.45 -0.22
CA VAL A 33 -5.00 -3.82 -1.06
C VAL A 33 -3.87 -3.25 -0.22
N LEU A 34 -4.18 -2.46 0.82
CA LEU A 34 -3.18 -1.83 1.68
C LEU A 34 -2.33 -2.87 2.43
N ASN A 35 -2.94 -3.95 2.92
CA ASN A 35 -2.20 -5.06 3.51
C ASN A 35 -1.26 -5.73 2.49
N LYS A 36 -1.72 -5.91 1.25
CA LYS A 36 -0.88 -6.48 0.19
C LYS A 36 0.31 -5.56 -0.12
N VAL A 37 0.09 -4.25 -0.17
CA VAL A 37 1.15 -3.26 -0.36
C VAL A 37 2.20 -3.35 0.77
N LEU A 38 1.78 -3.38 2.03
CA LEU A 38 2.71 -3.53 3.16
C LEU A 38 3.54 -4.81 3.08
N GLN A 39 2.91 -5.93 2.71
CA GLN A 39 3.59 -7.21 2.53
C GLN A 39 4.62 -7.13 1.38
N LEU A 40 4.25 -6.50 0.26
CA LEU A 40 5.18 -6.28 -0.84
C LEU A 40 6.35 -5.40 -0.41
N MET A 41 6.13 -4.39 0.43
CA MET A 41 7.20 -3.52 0.95
C MET A 41 8.14 -4.21 1.95
N SER A 42 7.76 -5.33 2.56
CA SER A 42 8.64 -6.09 3.46
C SER A 42 9.51 -7.13 2.76
N ILE A 43 9.27 -7.40 1.47
CA ILE A 43 10.05 -8.37 0.71
C ILE A 43 11.35 -7.69 0.28
N GLN A 44 12.48 -8.35 0.54
CA GLN A 44 13.75 -7.94 -0.02
C GLN A 44 13.75 -8.23 -1.52
N ARG A 45 13.91 -7.18 -2.31
CA ARG A 45 13.83 -7.23 -3.78
C ARG A 45 15.19 -7.09 -4.42
N THR A 46 15.30 -7.65 -5.62
CA THR A 46 16.39 -7.31 -6.53
C THR A 46 16.12 -5.94 -7.15
N LEU A 47 17.16 -5.30 -7.69
CA LEU A 47 17.06 -4.00 -8.38
C LEU A 47 15.95 -3.97 -9.44
N SER A 48 15.84 -5.03 -10.25
CA SER A 48 14.80 -5.16 -11.28
C SER A 48 13.39 -5.24 -10.70
N GLN A 49 13.20 -5.89 -9.56
CA GLN A 49 11.89 -5.99 -8.92
C GLN A 49 11.47 -4.67 -8.25
N ASP A 50 12.43 -3.87 -7.75
CA ASP A 50 12.15 -2.54 -7.23
C ASP A 50 11.73 -1.58 -8.36
N GLU A 51 12.36 -1.66 -9.54
CA GLU A 51 11.95 -0.87 -10.70
C GLU A 51 10.53 -1.20 -11.19
N GLU A 52 10.18 -2.49 -11.28
CA GLU A 52 8.82 -2.92 -11.63
C GLU A 52 7.78 -2.43 -10.62
N LEU A 53 8.14 -2.42 -9.33
CA LEU A 53 7.26 -1.93 -8.27
C LEU A 53 7.06 -0.41 -8.33
N GLU A 54 8.11 0.36 -8.62
CA GLU A 54 7.99 1.81 -8.80
C GLU A 54 7.04 2.15 -9.96
N LEU A 55 7.12 1.41 -11.08
CA LEU A 55 6.20 1.56 -12.20
C LEU A 55 4.75 1.25 -11.78
N LEU A 56 4.53 0.22 -10.97
CA LEU A 56 3.21 -0.11 -10.43
C LEU A 56 2.67 0.99 -9.52
N PHE A 57 3.50 1.55 -8.62
CA PHE A 57 3.10 2.66 -7.74
C PHE A 57 2.73 3.91 -8.54
N ALA A 58 3.50 4.25 -9.58
CA ALA A 58 3.20 5.37 -10.46
C ALA A 58 1.82 5.22 -11.14
N GLY A 59 1.47 4.00 -11.59
CA GLY A 59 0.15 3.72 -12.18
C GLY A 59 -1.02 3.78 -11.18
N LEU A 60 -0.75 3.57 -9.89
CA LEU A 60 -1.75 3.63 -8.84
C LEU A 60 -1.96 5.04 -8.27
N SER A 61 -1.18 6.03 -8.73
CA SER A 61 -1.18 7.41 -8.19
C SER A 61 -0.96 7.44 -6.67
N LEU A 62 -0.10 6.55 -6.17
CA LEU A 62 0.27 6.40 -4.75
C LEU A 62 1.66 6.95 -4.46
#